data_AF-A0A382STG0-F1
#
_entry.id   AF-A0A382STG0-F1
#
_cell.length_a   1.000
_cell.length_b   1.000
_cell.length_c   1.000
_cell.angle_alpha   90.00
_cell.angle_beta   90.00
_cell.angle_gamma   90.00
#
_symmetry.space_group_name_H-M   'P 1'
#
loop_
_entity.id
_entity.type
_entity.pdbx_description
1 polymer ?
#
loop_
_entity_poly.entity_id
_entity_poly.type
_entity_poly.pdbx_seq_one_letter_code
_entity_poly.pdbx_strand_id
1 'polypeptide(L)'
;GMRGSHKGSFEVAHALAWAGEKPAKYEKLDEEYDLVIVGAGISGLATAWFYQKKMGSDARILLLDNHDDFGGHAKRNEFHQDGRLLLGIGGSVNLENPKNYSAESKGLLQDLGIDLDAMRDNINDDQYALANPASNHALALPGPNGHVTVKANWTLLFLGEGDIETAIKSLPLPVIEQEKLIEFLSGERDYLDDLSLREKYNYVQTVSYSRFLSERVGLDEETSSIFYAMVKLIYCVDGKNVSVLEAILLGAPGMQGMGRLAKFIQNLFSLSIDNNESLYFPDGNASIPRLLVKKLIPAVTSGEANFN
;
A
#
# COMPACT_ATOMS: atom_id res chain seq x y z
N GLY A 1 -15.04 12.42 -13.04
CA GLY A 1 -13.89 11.87 -12.29
C GLY A 1 -13.37 12.85 -11.27
N MET A 2 -13.32 12.43 -10.01
CA MET A 2 -12.88 13.19 -8.84
C MET A 2 -11.37 13.45 -8.97
N ARG A 3 -10.90 14.71 -9.04
CA ARG A 3 -9.48 15.00 -9.32
C ARG A 3 -8.68 15.11 -8.03
N GLY A 4 -7.49 14.49 -7.96
CA GLY A 4 -6.44 14.58 -6.91
C GLY A 4 -6.10 16.00 -6.46
N SER A 5 -5.03 16.23 -5.69
CA SER A 5 -4.44 17.59 -5.77
C SER A 5 -4.07 17.83 -7.24
N HIS A 6 -4.66 18.85 -7.82
CA HIS A 6 -4.58 19.13 -9.24
C HIS A 6 -4.26 20.61 -9.42
N LYS A 7 -3.80 20.99 -10.62
CA LYS A 7 -3.68 22.40 -10.96
C LYS A 7 -5.03 23.08 -10.73
N GLY A 8 -5.06 24.10 -9.88
CA GLY A 8 -6.24 24.84 -9.43
C GLY A 8 -6.69 24.52 -8.00
N SER A 9 -6.36 23.35 -7.43
CA SER A 9 -6.90 22.93 -6.13
C SER A 9 -6.22 23.61 -4.94
N PHE A 10 -4.96 24.03 -5.04
CA PHE A 10 -4.19 24.53 -3.88
C PHE A 10 -3.86 26.02 -3.99
N GLU A 11 -4.05 26.62 -5.16
CA GLU A 11 -3.59 27.96 -5.51
C GLU A 11 -4.27 29.01 -4.63
N VAL A 12 -5.59 28.92 -4.42
CA VAL A 12 -6.33 29.87 -3.57
C VAL A 12 -5.86 29.77 -2.11
N ALA A 13 -5.70 28.55 -1.59
CA ALA A 13 -5.25 28.33 -0.22
C ALA A 13 -3.81 28.82 -0.01
N HIS A 14 -2.90 28.55 -0.96
CA HIS A 14 -1.51 29.02 -0.91
C HIS A 14 -1.41 30.53 -1.10
N ALA A 15 -2.19 31.14 -1.99
CA ALA A 15 -2.26 32.58 -2.15
C ALA A 15 -2.65 33.27 -0.83
N LEU A 16 -3.67 32.73 -0.16
CA LEU A 16 -4.09 33.24 1.15
C LEU A 16 -3.03 33.02 2.24
N ALA A 17 -2.53 31.79 2.38
CA ALA A 17 -1.66 31.41 3.50
C ALA A 17 -0.21 31.87 3.36
N TRP A 18 0.34 31.87 2.14
CA TRP A 18 1.76 32.13 1.88
C TRP A 18 2.00 33.49 1.21
N ALA A 19 1.10 33.95 0.34
CA ALA A 19 1.22 35.25 -0.33
C ALA A 19 0.43 36.38 0.38
N GLY A 20 -0.40 36.04 1.38
CA GLY A 20 -1.22 37.00 2.10
C GLY A 20 -2.36 37.60 1.25
N GLU A 21 -2.68 36.98 0.12
CA GLU A 21 -3.76 37.43 -0.77
C GLU A 21 -5.10 37.19 -0.09
N LYS A 22 -5.76 38.28 0.31
CA LYS A 22 -7.07 38.26 0.97
C LYS A 22 -8.11 38.91 0.08
N PRO A 23 -9.36 38.42 0.09
CA PRO A 23 -10.46 39.14 -0.54
C PRO A 23 -10.54 40.57 0.01
N ALA A 24 -10.63 41.56 -0.88
CA ALA A 24 -10.76 42.97 -0.49
C ALA A 24 -12.08 43.27 0.24
N LYS A 25 -13.08 42.40 0.06
CA LYS A 25 -14.39 42.46 0.68
C LYS A 25 -14.80 41.07 1.13
N TYR A 26 -15.48 41.01 2.26
CA TYR A 26 -16.13 39.83 2.79
C TYR A 26 -17.59 40.20 3.09
N GLU A 27 -18.48 39.25 2.83
CA GLU A 27 -19.88 39.36 3.20
C GLU A 27 -20.12 38.43 4.38
N LYS A 28 -20.73 38.96 5.44
CA LYS A 28 -21.17 38.12 6.54
C LYS A 28 -22.45 37.43 6.10
N LEU A 29 -22.42 36.11 6.01
CA LEU A 29 -23.62 35.31 5.84
C LEU A 29 -24.35 35.23 7.19
N ASP A 30 -25.67 35.33 7.18
CA ASP A 30 -26.52 35.11 8.36
C ASP A 30 -26.80 33.61 8.51
N GLU A 31 -25.72 32.84 8.58
CA GLU A 31 -25.72 31.38 8.64
C GLU A 31 -24.98 30.91 9.90
N GLU A 32 -25.60 29.98 10.62
CA GLU A 32 -25.01 29.31 11.79
C GLU A 32 -24.91 27.81 11.51
N TYR A 33 -23.78 27.22 11.88
CA TYR A 33 -23.48 25.81 11.71
C TYR A 33 -23.09 25.22 13.05
N ASP A 34 -23.63 24.05 13.40
CA ASP A 34 -23.30 23.32 14.62
C ASP A 34 -21.88 22.70 14.56
N LEU A 35 -21.40 22.45 13.34
CA LEU A 35 -20.07 21.94 13.07
C LEU A 35 -19.55 22.43 11.71
N VAL A 36 -18.29 22.87 11.69
CA VAL A 36 -17.55 23.18 10.45
C VAL A 36 -16.39 22.19 10.34
N ILE A 37 -16.26 21.54 9.18
CA ILE A 37 -15.23 20.55 8.88
C ILE A 37 -14.45 21.03 7.65
N VAL A 38 -13.12 21.06 7.77
CA VAL A 38 -12.23 21.38 6.65
C VAL A 38 -11.64 20.09 6.09
N GLY A 39 -12.00 19.78 4.85
CA GLY A 39 -11.69 18.55 4.12
C GLY A 39 -12.89 17.60 4.08
N ALA A 40 -13.38 17.32 2.87
CA ALA A 40 -14.43 16.35 2.55
C ALA A 40 -13.85 14.99 2.12
N GLY A 41 -12.69 14.60 2.66
CA GLY A 41 -12.16 13.23 2.55
C GLY A 41 -12.98 12.22 3.37
N ILE A 42 -12.60 10.93 3.35
CA ILE A 42 -13.25 9.89 4.17
C ILE A 42 -13.31 10.32 5.64
N SER A 43 -12.24 10.88 6.20
CA SER A 43 -12.21 11.33 7.60
C SER A 43 -13.24 12.43 7.88
N GLY A 44 -13.31 13.48 7.05
CA GLY A 44 -14.26 14.58 7.26
C GLY A 44 -15.71 14.15 7.05
N LEU A 45 -15.98 13.32 6.04
CA LEU A 45 -17.29 12.73 5.83
C LEU A 45 -17.70 11.79 6.97
N ALA A 46 -16.78 10.99 7.50
CA ALA A 46 -17.03 10.16 8.67
C ALA A 46 -17.29 11.01 9.92
N THR A 47 -16.55 12.10 10.13
CA THR A 47 -16.81 13.06 11.22
C THR A 47 -18.22 13.65 11.10
N ALA A 48 -18.62 14.09 9.91
CA ALA A 48 -19.98 14.58 9.67
C ALA A 48 -21.03 13.51 10.00
N TRP A 49 -20.80 12.27 9.56
CA TRP A 49 -21.72 11.16 9.79
C TRP A 49 -21.86 10.83 11.28
N PHE A 50 -20.75 10.67 12.00
CA PHE A 50 -20.79 10.41 13.44
C PHE A 50 -21.42 11.58 14.22
N TYR A 51 -21.18 12.82 13.79
CA TYR A 51 -21.81 13.99 14.40
C TYR A 51 -23.33 13.98 14.18
N GLN A 52 -23.79 13.80 12.94
CA GLN A 52 -25.22 13.71 12.61
C GLN A 52 -25.90 12.53 13.32
N LYS A 53 -25.24 11.37 13.40
CA LYS A 53 -25.73 10.20 14.14
C LYS A 53 -25.91 10.48 15.64
N LYS A 54 -25.06 11.34 16.22
CA LYS A 54 -25.12 11.73 17.63
C LYS A 54 -26.11 12.85 17.91
N MET A 55 -26.18 13.85 17.04
CA MET A 55 -26.91 15.10 17.29
C MET A 55 -28.29 15.15 16.62
N GLY A 56 -28.55 14.26 15.66
CA GLY A 56 -29.79 14.22 14.89
C GLY A 56 -29.63 14.76 13.47
N SER A 57 -30.63 14.49 12.62
CA SER A 57 -30.65 14.89 11.20
C SER A 57 -30.74 16.40 10.99
N ASP A 58 -31.20 17.14 12.00
CA ASP A 58 -31.42 18.59 11.93
C ASP A 58 -30.12 19.39 12.16
N ALA A 59 -29.03 18.71 12.52
CA ALA A 59 -27.72 19.32 12.68
C ALA A 59 -27.22 19.97 11.38
N ARG A 60 -26.83 21.24 11.47
CA ARG A 60 -26.28 22.02 10.35
C ARG A 60 -24.77 21.87 10.32
N ILE A 61 -24.27 21.07 9.37
CA ILE A 61 -22.84 20.79 9.22
C ILE A 61 -22.33 21.41 7.92
N LEU A 62 -21.30 22.25 8.01
CA LEU A 62 -20.61 22.81 6.84
C LEU A 62 -19.33 22.02 6.58
N LEU A 63 -19.20 21.45 5.37
CA LEU A 63 -17.97 20.82 4.90
C LEU A 63 -17.34 21.70 3.83
N LEU A 64 -16.07 22.03 4.01
CA LEU A 64 -15.29 22.85 3.07
C LEU A 64 -14.19 21.98 2.47
N ASP A 65 -14.19 21.82 1.15
CA ASP A 65 -13.10 21.17 0.42
C ASP A 65 -12.66 22.05 -0.75
N ASN A 66 -11.36 22.03 -1.03
CA ASN A 66 -10.73 22.76 -2.11
C ASN A 66 -10.77 22.00 -3.44
N HIS A 67 -11.09 20.71 -3.41
CA HIS A 67 -11.22 19.87 -4.60
C HIS A 67 -12.61 20.03 -5.25
N ASP A 68 -12.67 19.70 -6.54
CA ASP A 68 -13.91 19.71 -7.32
C ASP A 68 -14.87 18.56 -6.97
N ASP A 69 -14.42 17.62 -6.14
CA ASP A 69 -15.16 16.44 -5.72
C ASP A 69 -14.68 15.95 -4.35
N PHE A 70 -15.52 15.19 -3.66
CA PHE A 70 -15.29 14.70 -2.30
C PHE A 70 -14.57 13.33 -2.28
N GLY A 71 -14.16 12.88 -1.09
CA GLY A 71 -13.57 11.57 -0.86
C GLY A 71 -12.05 11.55 -0.65
N GLY A 72 -11.35 12.67 -0.89
CA GLY A 72 -9.90 12.73 -0.65
C GLY A 72 -9.16 11.69 -1.49
N HIS A 73 -8.20 10.93 -0.95
CA HIS A 73 -7.47 9.91 -1.72
C HIS A 73 -8.34 8.78 -2.31
N ALA A 74 -9.57 8.59 -1.82
CA ALA A 74 -10.53 7.62 -2.34
C ALA A 74 -11.22 8.11 -3.62
N LYS A 75 -10.41 8.30 -4.67
CA LYS A 75 -10.84 8.79 -5.99
C LYS A 75 -11.15 7.64 -6.93
N ARG A 76 -12.09 7.88 -7.84
CA ARG A 76 -12.36 7.02 -8.99
C ARG A 76 -11.79 7.71 -10.23
N ASN A 77 -10.86 7.04 -10.88
CA ASN A 77 -10.33 7.45 -12.18
C ASN A 77 -11.24 6.92 -13.29
N GLU A 78 -11.55 7.78 -14.26
CA GLU A 78 -12.45 7.47 -15.37
C GLU A 78 -11.74 7.80 -16.67
N PHE A 79 -11.60 6.81 -17.56
CA PHE A 79 -10.95 6.97 -18.84
C PHE A 79 -11.81 6.37 -19.94
N HIS A 80 -11.84 7.03 -21.09
CA HIS A 80 -12.56 6.52 -22.26
C HIS A 80 -11.55 5.95 -23.25
N GLN A 81 -11.70 4.66 -23.57
CA GLN A 81 -10.88 3.99 -24.57
C GLN A 81 -11.79 3.13 -25.45
N ASP A 82 -11.66 3.27 -26.77
CA ASP A 82 -12.43 2.52 -27.77
C ASP A 82 -13.95 2.53 -27.51
N GLY A 83 -14.49 3.70 -27.17
CA GLY A 83 -15.93 3.89 -26.90
C GLY A 83 -16.41 3.30 -25.56
N ARG A 84 -15.52 2.79 -24.72
CA ARG A 84 -15.85 2.25 -23.39
C ARG A 84 -15.36 3.17 -22.29
N LEU A 85 -16.19 3.38 -21.27
CA LEU A 85 -15.74 3.93 -19.99
C LEU A 85 -15.04 2.83 -19.20
N LEU A 86 -13.80 3.10 -18.83
CA LEU A 86 -13.00 2.26 -17.95
C LEU A 86 -12.82 2.99 -16.62
N LEU A 87 -12.90 2.21 -15.54
CA LEU A 87 -12.74 2.69 -14.18
C LEU A 87 -11.37 2.26 -13.66
N GLY A 88 -10.72 3.16 -12.95
CA GLY A 88 -9.49 2.90 -12.24
C GLY A 88 -9.58 3.38 -10.79
N ILE A 89 -8.82 2.72 -9.93
CA ILE A 89 -8.66 3.07 -8.53
C ILE A 89 -7.78 4.32 -8.35
N GLY A 90 -8.11 5.13 -7.35
CA GLY A 90 -7.31 6.27 -6.89
C GLY A 90 -6.24 5.87 -5.87
N GLY A 91 -5.82 6.81 -5.04
CA GLY A 91 -4.77 6.58 -4.03
C GLY A 91 -5.21 5.75 -2.83
N SER A 92 -6.51 5.68 -2.54
CA SER A 92 -7.07 4.76 -1.55
C SER A 92 -7.59 3.52 -2.28
N VAL A 93 -6.75 2.50 -2.35
CA VAL A 93 -6.93 1.33 -3.22
C VAL A 93 -7.93 0.33 -2.64
N ASN A 94 -7.62 -0.23 -1.48
CA ASN A 94 -8.35 -1.34 -0.87
C ASN A 94 -8.56 -1.13 0.63
N LEU A 95 -9.36 -2.02 1.24
CA LEU A 95 -9.41 -2.20 2.68
C LEU A 95 -8.34 -3.23 3.06
N GLU A 96 -7.27 -2.75 3.69
CA GLU A 96 -6.16 -3.60 4.13
C GLU A 96 -6.44 -4.07 5.57
N ASN A 97 -6.55 -5.38 5.75
CA ASN A 97 -6.76 -6.05 7.04
C ASN A 97 -7.96 -5.49 7.82
N PRO A 98 -9.18 -5.45 7.26
CA PRO A 98 -10.33 -4.88 7.95
C PRO A 98 -10.69 -5.63 9.25
N LYS A 99 -10.26 -6.89 9.40
CA LYS A 99 -10.31 -7.64 10.67
C LYS A 99 -9.55 -6.95 11.81
N ASN A 100 -8.52 -6.16 11.51
CA ASN A 100 -7.69 -5.44 12.50
C ASN A 100 -8.18 -4.02 12.76
N TYR A 101 -9.24 -3.57 12.08
CA TYR A 101 -9.79 -2.23 12.29
C TYR A 101 -10.39 -2.06 13.69
N SER A 102 -10.42 -0.80 14.14
CA SER A 102 -11.07 -0.42 15.40
C SER A 102 -12.57 -0.72 15.37
N ALA A 103 -13.19 -0.77 16.55
CA ALA A 103 -14.62 -0.99 16.67
C ALA A 103 -15.44 0.09 15.92
N GLU A 104 -14.98 1.35 15.97
CA GLU A 104 -15.61 2.49 15.30
C GLU A 104 -15.52 2.36 13.78
N SER A 105 -14.36 1.95 13.26
CA SER A 105 -14.14 1.79 11.82
C SER A 105 -14.98 0.62 11.28
N LYS A 106 -15.02 -0.50 11.99
CA LYS A 106 -15.90 -1.63 11.65
C LYS A 106 -17.37 -1.26 11.71
N GLY A 107 -17.78 -0.54 12.76
CA GLY A 107 -19.15 -0.04 12.92
C GLY A 107 -19.54 0.92 11.79
N LEU A 108 -18.61 1.77 11.33
CA LEU A 108 -18.85 2.61 10.17
C LEU A 108 -19.10 1.78 8.91
N LEU A 109 -18.25 0.81 8.59
CA LEU A 109 -18.44 -0.04 7.40
C LEU A 109 -19.80 -0.77 7.45
N GLN A 110 -20.19 -1.26 8.63
CA GLN A 110 -21.49 -1.87 8.86
C GLN A 110 -22.66 -0.88 8.67
N ASP A 111 -22.57 0.33 9.21
CA ASP A 111 -23.59 1.38 9.03
C ASP A 111 -23.78 1.76 7.55
N LEU A 112 -22.70 1.70 6.77
CA LEU A 112 -22.69 1.92 5.32
C LEU A 112 -23.27 0.73 4.53
N GLY A 113 -23.49 -0.41 5.18
CA GLY A 113 -23.98 -1.64 4.56
C GLY A 113 -22.91 -2.43 3.81
N ILE A 114 -21.63 -2.18 4.08
CA ILE A 114 -20.52 -2.88 3.41
C ILE A 114 -20.39 -4.28 4.01
N ASP A 115 -20.60 -5.29 3.15
CA ASP A 115 -20.47 -6.70 3.51
C ASP A 115 -19.04 -7.20 3.21
N LEU A 116 -18.23 -7.32 4.25
CA LEU A 116 -16.85 -7.79 4.14
C LEU A 116 -16.74 -9.27 3.79
N ASP A 117 -17.75 -10.07 4.13
CA ASP A 117 -17.77 -11.51 3.82
C ASP A 117 -18.10 -11.70 2.34
N ALA A 118 -19.11 -10.99 1.83
CA ALA A 118 -19.40 -10.97 0.39
C ALA A 118 -18.22 -10.45 -0.43
N MET A 119 -17.51 -9.40 0.03
CA MET A 119 -16.29 -8.93 -0.64
C MET A 119 -15.22 -10.03 -0.71
N ARG A 120 -15.02 -10.78 0.38
CA ARG A 120 -14.04 -11.88 0.44
C ARG A 120 -14.43 -13.01 -0.51
N ASP A 121 -15.68 -13.42 -0.53
CA ASP A 121 -16.18 -14.51 -1.38
C ASP A 121 -16.11 -14.18 -2.88
N ASN A 122 -16.06 -12.89 -3.23
CA ASN A 122 -15.92 -12.41 -4.60
C ASN A 122 -14.46 -12.22 -5.06
N ILE A 123 -13.48 -12.35 -4.16
CA ILE A 123 -12.06 -12.29 -4.53
C ILE A 123 -11.65 -13.63 -5.14
N ASN A 124 -10.98 -13.56 -6.28
CA ASN A 124 -10.45 -14.73 -6.97
C ASN A 124 -8.95 -14.53 -7.25
N ASP A 125 -8.15 -14.73 -6.22
CA ASP A 125 -6.68 -14.57 -6.28
C ASP A 125 -6.03 -15.59 -7.22
N ASP A 126 -6.65 -16.75 -7.45
CA ASP A 126 -6.14 -17.80 -8.33
C ASP A 126 -6.03 -17.35 -9.80
N GLN A 127 -6.79 -16.33 -10.21
CA GLN A 127 -6.75 -15.81 -11.59
C GLN A 127 -5.62 -14.80 -11.83
N TYR A 128 -4.96 -14.30 -10.78
CA TYR A 128 -3.94 -13.27 -10.91
C TYR A 128 -2.59 -13.79 -10.41
N ALA A 129 -1.68 -14.09 -11.35
CA ALA A 129 -0.37 -14.66 -11.02
C ALA A 129 0.43 -13.82 -10.00
N LEU A 130 0.25 -12.48 -9.95
CA LEU A 130 0.90 -11.60 -8.96
C LEU A 130 0.26 -11.66 -7.56
N ALA A 131 -1.01 -12.08 -7.47
CA ALA A 131 -1.73 -12.25 -6.21
C ALA A 131 -1.60 -13.67 -5.64
N ASN A 132 -1.06 -14.62 -6.43
CA ASN A 132 -0.87 -16.01 -6.01
C ASN A 132 0.62 -16.27 -5.69
N PRO A 133 1.00 -16.40 -4.40
CA PRO A 133 2.39 -16.64 -3.99
C PRO A 133 2.99 -17.95 -4.52
N ALA A 134 2.16 -18.92 -4.93
CA ALA A 134 2.60 -20.17 -5.52
C ALA A 134 2.87 -20.06 -7.04
N SER A 135 2.48 -18.94 -7.67
CA SER A 135 2.65 -18.75 -9.11
C SER A 135 4.08 -18.37 -9.49
N ASN A 136 4.47 -18.74 -10.71
CA ASN A 136 5.72 -18.28 -11.29
C ASN A 136 5.56 -16.84 -11.79
N HIS A 137 6.52 -16.00 -11.42
CA HIS A 137 6.70 -14.63 -11.91
C HIS A 137 7.90 -14.54 -12.86
N ALA A 138 8.22 -13.35 -13.34
CA ALA A 138 9.34 -13.12 -14.22
C ALA A 138 10.29 -12.07 -13.63
N LEU A 139 11.59 -12.38 -13.65
CA LEU A 139 12.65 -11.41 -13.42
C LEU A 139 13.30 -11.13 -14.77
N ALA A 140 13.33 -9.86 -15.19
CA ALA A 140 13.91 -9.43 -16.44
C ALA A 140 15.12 -8.53 -16.16
N LEU A 141 16.30 -8.95 -16.61
CA LEU A 141 17.55 -8.21 -16.46
C LEU A 141 18.12 -7.84 -17.83
N PRO A 142 18.81 -6.69 -17.97
CA PRO A 142 19.56 -6.38 -19.17
C PRO A 142 20.53 -7.51 -19.53
N GLY A 143 20.67 -7.78 -20.82
CA GLY A 143 21.60 -8.78 -21.35
C GLY A 143 22.07 -8.43 -22.75
N PRO A 144 22.97 -9.24 -23.35
CA PRO A 144 23.63 -8.92 -24.61
C PRO A 144 22.69 -8.60 -25.79
N ASN A 145 21.47 -9.15 -25.79
CA ASN A 145 20.46 -8.98 -26.84
C ASN A 145 19.16 -8.34 -26.31
N GLY A 146 19.25 -7.39 -25.38
CA GLY A 146 18.10 -6.72 -24.79
C GLY A 146 17.89 -7.14 -23.34
N HIS A 147 16.83 -7.90 -23.05
CA HIS A 147 16.58 -8.44 -21.71
C HIS A 147 16.56 -9.96 -21.73
N VAL A 148 17.11 -10.57 -20.68
CA VAL A 148 16.90 -11.99 -20.37
C VAL A 148 15.80 -12.06 -19.31
N THR A 149 14.72 -12.75 -19.64
CA THR A 149 13.57 -12.92 -18.76
C THR A 149 13.52 -14.35 -18.26
N VAL A 150 13.69 -14.53 -16.96
CA VAL A 150 13.64 -15.84 -16.31
C VAL A 150 12.34 -15.98 -15.55
N LYS A 151 11.55 -16.99 -15.92
CA LYS A 151 10.29 -17.33 -15.27
C LYS A 151 10.52 -18.33 -14.14
N ALA A 152 10.26 -17.93 -12.91
CA ALA A 152 10.37 -18.75 -11.72
C ALA A 152 9.52 -18.18 -10.57
N ASN A 153 9.32 -18.93 -9.50
CA ASN A 153 8.68 -18.40 -8.29
C ASN A 153 9.70 -17.60 -7.47
N TRP A 154 10.02 -16.39 -7.93
CA TRP A 154 11.02 -15.51 -7.30
C TRP A 154 10.69 -15.17 -5.84
N THR A 155 9.41 -15.13 -5.47
CA THR A 155 8.95 -14.95 -4.09
C THR A 155 9.46 -16.09 -3.20
N LEU A 156 9.19 -17.34 -3.57
CA LEU A 156 9.68 -18.51 -2.81
C LEU A 156 11.20 -18.64 -2.88
N LEU A 157 11.82 -18.38 -4.02
CA LEU A 157 13.28 -18.44 -4.17
C LEU A 157 13.98 -17.44 -3.24
N PHE A 158 13.44 -16.23 -3.06
CA PHE A 158 13.99 -15.25 -2.12
C PHE A 158 13.83 -15.67 -0.65
N LEU A 159 12.84 -16.51 -0.34
CA LEU A 159 12.66 -17.14 0.97
C LEU A 159 13.52 -18.40 1.17
N GLY A 160 14.32 -18.78 0.17
CA GLY A 160 15.18 -19.97 0.22
C GLY A 160 14.46 -21.26 -0.17
N GLU A 161 13.31 -21.17 -0.84
CA GLU A 161 12.50 -22.33 -1.26
C GLU A 161 12.53 -22.52 -2.79
N GLY A 162 12.62 -23.78 -3.23
CA GLY A 162 12.61 -24.15 -4.65
C GLY A 162 14.00 -24.36 -5.25
N ASP A 163 14.08 -24.42 -6.59
CA ASP A 163 15.32 -24.66 -7.34
C ASP A 163 16.09 -23.34 -7.60
N ILE A 164 16.76 -22.86 -6.55
CA ILE A 164 17.56 -21.63 -6.55
C ILE A 164 18.68 -21.70 -7.57
N GLU A 165 19.41 -22.82 -7.61
CA GLU A 165 20.59 -22.97 -8.47
C GLU A 165 20.22 -22.82 -9.95
N THR A 166 19.19 -23.53 -10.42
CA THR A 166 18.75 -23.44 -11.82
C THR A 166 18.25 -22.04 -12.16
N ALA A 167 17.47 -21.42 -11.27
CA ALA A 167 16.92 -20.09 -11.50
C ALA A 167 18.02 -19.01 -11.60
N ILE A 168 18.99 -19.02 -10.68
CA ILE A 168 20.08 -18.04 -10.65
C ILE A 168 21.04 -18.25 -11.83
N LYS A 169 21.40 -19.49 -12.17
CA LYS A 169 22.28 -19.78 -13.33
C LYS A 169 21.65 -19.38 -14.67
N SER A 170 20.33 -19.22 -14.72
CA SER A 170 19.61 -18.74 -15.90
C SER A 170 19.66 -17.21 -16.06
N LEU A 171 20.10 -16.46 -15.04
CA LEU A 171 20.22 -15.01 -15.10
C LEU A 171 21.51 -14.58 -15.84
N PRO A 172 21.50 -13.46 -16.57
CA PRO A 172 22.66 -12.94 -17.29
C PRO A 172 23.66 -12.22 -16.37
N LEU A 173 24.00 -12.83 -15.23
CA LEU A 173 24.92 -12.29 -14.23
C LEU A 173 26.32 -12.91 -14.38
N PRO A 174 27.39 -12.21 -13.95
CA PRO A 174 28.71 -12.82 -13.82
C PRO A 174 28.65 -14.08 -12.96
N VAL A 175 29.40 -15.12 -13.34
CA VAL A 175 29.41 -16.42 -12.63
C VAL A 175 29.69 -16.25 -11.13
N ILE A 176 30.59 -15.33 -10.77
CA ILE A 176 30.91 -15.05 -9.37
C ILE A 176 29.73 -14.45 -8.59
N GLU A 177 28.88 -13.64 -9.21
CA GLU A 177 27.67 -13.10 -8.58
C GLU A 177 26.57 -14.15 -8.49
N GLN A 178 26.47 -15.05 -9.48
CA GLN A 178 25.57 -16.20 -9.41
C GLN A 178 25.92 -17.10 -8.21
N GLU A 179 27.20 -17.39 -7.98
CA GLU A 179 27.66 -18.22 -6.84
C GLU A 179 27.31 -17.57 -5.50
N LYS A 180 27.55 -16.25 -5.34
CA LYS A 180 27.18 -15.50 -4.13
C LYS A 180 25.68 -15.50 -3.89
N LEU A 181 24.87 -15.31 -4.94
CA LEU A 181 23.41 -15.35 -4.84
C LEU A 181 22.92 -16.73 -4.41
N ILE A 182 23.51 -17.81 -4.94
CA ILE A 182 23.15 -19.17 -4.54
C ILE A 182 23.46 -19.41 -3.06
N GLU A 183 24.66 -19.05 -2.57
CA GLU A 183 25.02 -19.15 -1.14
C GLU A 183 24.10 -18.29 -0.25
N PHE A 184 23.79 -17.08 -0.69
CA PHE A 184 22.94 -16.16 0.06
C PHE A 184 21.50 -16.66 0.18
N LEU A 185 20.93 -17.11 -0.94
CA LEU A 185 19.54 -17.54 -0.99
C LEU A 185 19.33 -18.91 -0.36
N SER A 186 20.30 -19.83 -0.43
CA SER A 186 20.22 -21.16 0.20
C SER A 186 20.18 -21.09 1.73
N GLY A 187 20.69 -20.01 2.33
CA GLY A 187 20.72 -19.82 3.78
C GLY A 187 21.70 -20.74 4.51
N GLU A 188 22.65 -21.36 3.79
CA GLU A 188 23.65 -22.26 4.38
C GLU A 188 24.64 -21.54 5.30
N ARG A 189 24.75 -20.21 5.18
CA ARG A 189 25.65 -19.36 5.95
C ARG A 189 24.89 -18.35 6.82
N ASP A 190 25.30 -18.23 8.08
CA ASP A 190 24.88 -17.13 8.96
C ASP A 190 25.83 -15.94 8.74
N TYR A 191 25.32 -14.88 8.11
CA TYR A 191 26.11 -13.69 7.73
C TYR A 191 26.39 -12.74 8.90
N LEU A 192 25.83 -13.03 10.08
CA LEU A 192 25.96 -12.24 11.30
C LEU A 192 26.45 -13.11 12.46
N ASP A 193 27.13 -14.24 12.19
CA ASP A 193 27.59 -15.20 13.20
C ASP A 193 28.59 -14.64 14.22
N ASP A 194 29.28 -13.54 13.86
CA ASP A 194 30.14 -12.75 14.72
C ASP A 194 29.40 -11.93 15.78
N LEU A 195 28.07 -11.76 15.66
CA LEU A 195 27.25 -10.93 16.53
C LEU A 195 26.43 -11.74 17.53
N SER A 196 26.31 -11.26 18.77
CA SER A 196 25.32 -11.78 19.72
C SER A 196 23.88 -11.52 19.25
N LEU A 197 22.90 -12.23 19.80
CA LEU A 197 21.49 -12.06 19.39
C LEU A 197 21.00 -10.60 19.50
N ARG A 198 21.40 -9.88 20.55
CA ARG A 198 21.05 -8.47 20.74
C ARG A 198 21.73 -7.58 19.70
N GLU A 199 22.99 -7.85 19.37
CA GLU A 199 23.72 -7.12 18.34
C GLU A 199 23.16 -7.40 16.95
N LYS A 200 22.78 -8.66 16.64
CA LYS A 200 22.08 -9.00 15.39
C LYS A 200 20.78 -8.20 15.25
N TYR A 201 19.97 -8.16 16.31
CA TYR A 201 18.71 -7.39 16.29
C TYR A 201 18.95 -5.90 16.05
N ASN A 202 19.91 -5.29 16.77
CA ASN A 202 20.27 -3.89 16.54
C ASN A 202 20.83 -3.66 15.12
N TYR A 203 21.65 -4.58 14.61
CA TYR A 203 22.22 -4.50 13.27
C TYR A 203 21.13 -4.45 12.21
N VAL A 204 20.16 -5.38 12.25
CA VAL A 204 19.10 -5.43 11.23
C VAL A 204 18.17 -4.22 11.27
N GLN A 205 18.06 -3.54 12.41
CA GLN A 205 17.26 -2.32 12.56
C GLN A 205 17.97 -1.05 12.09
N THR A 206 19.30 -1.03 12.09
CA THR A 206 20.08 0.22 11.92
C THR A 206 20.95 0.24 10.68
N VAL A 207 21.31 -0.92 10.14
CA VAL A 207 22.12 -1.02 8.92
C VAL A 207 21.21 -1.07 7.71
N SER A 208 21.51 -0.26 6.70
CA SER A 208 20.77 -0.26 5.43
C SER A 208 20.92 -1.61 4.72
N TYR A 209 19.87 -2.05 4.03
CA TYR A 209 19.89 -3.32 3.31
C TYR A 209 21.00 -3.39 2.25
N SER A 210 21.27 -2.29 1.53
CA SER A 210 22.37 -2.21 0.56
C SER A 210 23.75 -2.43 1.20
N ARG A 211 23.99 -1.89 2.40
CA ARG A 211 25.22 -2.15 3.15
C ARG A 211 25.33 -3.58 3.65
N PHE A 212 24.23 -4.19 4.06
CA PHE A 212 24.25 -5.62 4.39
C PHE A 212 24.62 -6.50 3.19
N LEU A 213 24.00 -6.27 2.03
CA LEU A 213 24.31 -7.03 0.81
C LEU A 213 25.75 -6.84 0.35
N SER A 214 26.31 -5.63 0.45
CA SER A 214 27.69 -5.36 0.04
C SER A 214 28.74 -5.78 1.08
N GLU A 215 28.57 -5.42 2.36
CA GLU A 215 29.60 -5.63 3.40
C GLU A 215 29.57 -7.05 3.99
N ARG A 216 28.39 -7.68 4.09
CA ARG A 216 28.25 -9.03 4.67
C ARG A 216 28.14 -10.11 3.61
N VAL A 217 27.28 -9.90 2.61
CA VAL A 217 27.06 -10.90 1.54
C VAL A 217 28.10 -10.78 0.43
N GLY A 218 28.62 -9.58 0.17
CA GLY A 218 29.64 -9.33 -0.85
C GLY A 218 29.08 -9.19 -2.27
N LEU A 219 27.77 -8.96 -2.43
CA LEU A 219 27.14 -8.72 -3.74
C LEU A 219 27.50 -7.33 -4.26
N ASP A 220 27.65 -7.22 -5.58
CA ASP A 220 27.77 -5.91 -6.22
C ASP A 220 26.42 -5.16 -6.24
N GLU A 221 26.47 -3.86 -6.57
CA GLU A 221 25.29 -2.99 -6.55
C GLU A 221 24.26 -3.38 -7.62
N GLU A 222 24.72 -3.79 -8.80
CA GLU A 222 23.85 -4.17 -9.91
C GLU A 222 23.06 -5.43 -9.57
N THR A 223 23.73 -6.45 -9.04
CA THR A 223 23.14 -7.71 -8.57
C THR A 223 22.23 -7.48 -7.38
N SER A 224 22.63 -6.64 -6.42
CA SER A 224 21.79 -6.29 -5.26
C SER A 224 20.48 -5.61 -5.66
N SER A 225 20.46 -4.90 -6.79
CA SER A 225 19.29 -4.12 -7.21
C SER A 225 18.05 -4.97 -7.53
N ILE A 226 18.22 -6.28 -7.78
CA ILE A 226 17.11 -7.21 -8.05
C ILE A 226 16.14 -7.31 -6.87
N PHE A 227 16.61 -7.05 -5.65
CA PHE A 227 15.80 -7.10 -4.43
C PHE A 227 15.08 -5.77 -4.13
N TYR A 228 15.34 -4.71 -4.87
CA TYR A 228 14.82 -3.37 -4.53
C TYR A 228 13.46 -3.06 -5.17
N ALA A 229 12.89 -3.96 -6.01
CA ALA A 229 11.64 -3.70 -6.70
C ALA A 229 10.48 -3.41 -5.72
N MET A 230 10.26 -4.29 -4.74
CA MET A 230 9.22 -4.11 -3.73
C MET A 230 9.52 -2.93 -2.79
N VAL A 231 10.79 -2.74 -2.42
CA VAL A 231 11.21 -1.59 -1.60
C VAL A 231 10.87 -0.26 -2.28
N LYS A 232 11.19 -0.14 -3.58
CA LYS A 232 10.87 1.04 -4.38
C LYS A 232 9.37 1.23 -4.56
N LEU A 233 8.63 0.13 -4.77
CA LEU A 233 7.19 0.18 -4.92
C LEU A 233 6.49 0.69 -3.66
N ILE A 234 6.91 0.22 -2.48
CA ILE A 234 6.22 0.49 -1.21
C ILE A 234 6.72 1.77 -0.53
N TYR A 235 8.03 2.00 -0.50
CA TYR A 235 8.63 3.12 0.22
C TYR A 235 9.12 4.25 -0.68
N CYS A 236 9.04 4.12 -2.01
CA CYS A 236 9.54 5.11 -2.98
C CYS A 236 11.04 5.43 -2.84
N VAL A 237 11.80 4.56 -2.15
CA VAL A 237 13.25 4.63 -1.95
C VAL A 237 13.88 3.28 -2.27
N ASP A 238 15.20 3.22 -2.33
CA ASP A 238 15.94 1.97 -2.59
C ASP A 238 16.50 1.34 -1.30
N GLY A 239 17.22 0.22 -1.46
CA GLY A 239 17.86 -0.51 -0.35
C GLY A 239 18.89 0.30 0.45
N LYS A 240 19.29 1.50 0.02
CA LYS A 240 20.22 2.37 0.77
C LYS A 240 19.50 3.12 1.88
N ASN A 241 18.18 3.26 1.79
CA ASN A 241 17.37 4.11 2.67
C ASN A 241 16.43 3.30 3.57
N VAL A 242 16.52 1.97 3.53
CA VAL A 242 15.76 1.06 4.39
C VAL A 242 16.69 0.12 5.11
N SER A 243 16.35 -0.22 6.35
CA SER A 243 17.07 -1.18 7.16
C SER A 243 16.96 -2.61 6.60
N VAL A 244 17.85 -3.50 7.05
CA VAL A 244 17.76 -4.93 6.70
C VAL A 244 16.42 -5.52 7.11
N LEU A 245 15.92 -5.15 8.30
CA LEU A 245 14.66 -5.64 8.82
C LEU A 245 13.50 -5.20 7.92
N GLU A 246 13.39 -3.90 7.59
CA GLU A 246 12.34 -3.37 6.71
C GLU A 246 12.34 -4.03 5.33
N ALA A 247 13.51 -4.25 4.74
CA ALA A 247 13.61 -4.94 3.45
C ALA A 247 13.10 -6.39 3.53
N ILE A 248 13.45 -7.11 4.60
CA ILE A 248 12.96 -8.47 4.86
C ILE A 248 11.44 -8.47 5.10
N LEU A 249 10.87 -7.45 5.79
CA LEU A 249 9.41 -7.31 5.93
C LEU A 249 8.68 -7.17 4.59
N LEU A 250 9.38 -6.67 3.55
CA LEU A 250 8.84 -6.55 2.19
C LEU A 250 9.15 -7.76 1.29
N GLY A 251 9.66 -8.86 1.85
CA GLY A 251 9.96 -10.09 1.10
C GLY A 251 11.35 -10.12 0.46
N ALA A 252 12.25 -9.21 0.81
CA ALA A 252 13.64 -9.31 0.38
C ALA A 252 14.36 -10.47 1.12
N PRO A 253 15.32 -11.15 0.46
CA PRO A 253 16.05 -12.26 1.08
C PRO A 253 16.98 -11.80 2.21
N GLY A 254 17.33 -12.73 3.08
CA GLY A 254 18.36 -12.56 4.10
C GLY A 254 17.97 -13.15 5.45
N MET A 255 16.68 -13.39 5.70
CA MET A 255 16.22 -14.01 6.94
C MET A 255 16.83 -15.40 7.15
N GLN A 256 16.96 -16.19 6.08
CA GLN A 256 17.54 -17.54 6.09
C GLN A 256 19.00 -17.56 6.58
N GLY A 257 19.75 -16.47 6.37
CA GLY A 257 21.15 -16.32 6.78
C GLY A 257 21.35 -15.63 8.13
N MET A 258 20.38 -15.64 9.04
CA MET A 258 20.45 -14.95 10.34
C MET A 258 20.38 -15.86 11.58
N GLY A 259 20.44 -17.19 11.40
CA GLY A 259 20.49 -18.16 12.48
C GLY A 259 19.33 -18.02 13.49
N ARG A 260 19.64 -17.86 14.79
CA ARG A 260 18.61 -17.76 15.85
C ARG A 260 17.73 -16.51 15.74
N LEU A 261 18.22 -15.43 15.13
CA LEU A 261 17.43 -14.21 14.95
C LEU A 261 16.27 -14.47 13.97
N ALA A 262 16.47 -15.30 12.94
CA ALA A 262 15.44 -15.67 11.98
C ALA A 262 14.19 -16.21 12.68
N LYS A 263 14.35 -17.15 13.63
CA LYS A 263 13.24 -17.72 14.41
C LYS A 263 12.52 -16.69 15.28
N PHE A 264 13.27 -15.75 15.86
CA PHE A 264 12.69 -14.67 16.67
C PHE A 264 11.85 -13.71 15.81
N ILE A 265 12.40 -13.33 14.65
CA ILE A 265 11.70 -12.50 13.68
C ILE A 265 10.46 -13.23 13.16
N GLN A 266 10.58 -14.49 12.73
CA GLN A 266 9.44 -15.31 12.29
C GLN A 266 8.33 -15.37 13.33
N ASN A 267 8.65 -15.51 14.62
CA ASN A 267 7.64 -15.49 15.69
C ASN A 267 6.97 -14.13 15.88
N LEU A 268 7.68 -13.02 15.70
CA LEU A 268 7.06 -11.68 15.71
C LEU A 268 6.16 -11.47 14.49
N PHE A 269 6.58 -12.01 13.35
CA PHE A 269 5.83 -11.93 12.10
C PHE A 269 4.63 -12.84 12.06
N SER A 270 4.69 -14.07 12.60
CA SER A 270 3.52 -14.97 12.63
C SER A 270 2.38 -14.40 13.46
N LEU A 271 2.69 -13.59 14.49
CA LEU A 271 1.69 -12.78 15.21
C LEU A 271 1.05 -11.68 14.35
N SER A 272 1.65 -11.34 13.21
CA SER A 272 1.25 -10.26 12.29
C SER A 272 0.66 -10.79 10.96
N ILE A 273 1.09 -11.97 10.51
CA ILE A 273 0.83 -12.55 9.17
C ILE A 273 -0.46 -13.39 9.11
N ASP A 274 -0.98 -13.85 10.24
CA ASP A 274 -2.11 -14.81 10.27
C ASP A 274 -3.45 -14.27 9.73
N ASN A 275 -3.49 -13.04 9.18
CA ASN A 275 -4.69 -12.44 8.59
C ASN A 275 -4.40 -11.31 7.57
N ASN A 276 -3.38 -11.41 6.69
CA ASN A 276 -3.25 -10.40 5.63
C ASN A 276 -4.37 -10.56 4.58
N GLU A 277 -5.31 -9.63 4.55
CA GLU A 277 -6.50 -9.61 3.72
C GLU A 277 -6.64 -8.24 3.06
N SER A 278 -6.72 -8.22 1.74
CA SER A 278 -6.96 -6.99 0.98
C SER A 278 -8.32 -7.08 0.28
N LEU A 279 -9.33 -6.34 0.76
CA LEU A 279 -10.67 -6.33 0.15
C LEU A 279 -10.85 -5.14 -0.79
N TYR A 280 -11.39 -5.38 -1.98
CA TYR A 280 -11.48 -4.38 -3.05
C TYR A 280 -12.93 -4.08 -3.43
N PHE A 281 -13.23 -2.80 -3.63
CA PHE A 281 -14.33 -2.41 -4.51
C PHE A 281 -13.80 -2.27 -5.95
N PRO A 282 -14.66 -2.41 -6.98
CA PRO A 282 -14.26 -2.18 -8.36
C PRO A 282 -13.72 -0.76 -8.63
N ASP A 283 -14.16 0.24 -7.86
CA ASP A 283 -13.69 1.63 -7.94
C ASP A 283 -12.73 2.01 -6.80
N GLY A 284 -12.19 1.00 -6.10
CA GLY A 284 -11.38 1.19 -4.90
C GLY A 284 -12.18 1.79 -3.76
N ASN A 285 -11.54 2.43 -2.79
CA ASN A 285 -12.29 2.95 -1.64
C ASN A 285 -13.20 4.14 -1.99
N ALA A 286 -13.32 4.55 -3.25
CA ALA A 286 -14.19 5.62 -3.72
C ALA A 286 -15.69 5.33 -3.51
N SER A 287 -16.07 4.06 -3.30
CA SER A 287 -17.41 3.68 -2.85
C SER A 287 -17.74 4.19 -1.43
N ILE A 288 -16.77 4.17 -0.50
CA ILE A 288 -16.97 4.58 0.90
C ILE A 288 -17.46 6.02 1.05
N PRO A 289 -16.80 7.05 0.49
CA PRO A 289 -17.26 8.42 0.62
C PRO A 289 -18.61 8.66 -0.06
N ARG A 290 -18.94 7.91 -1.13
CA ARG A 290 -20.26 8.00 -1.79
C ARG A 290 -21.37 7.44 -0.91
N LEU A 291 -21.12 6.32 -0.23
CA LEU A 291 -22.05 5.76 0.75
C LEU A 291 -22.23 6.71 1.94
N LEU A 292 -21.16 7.34 2.42
CA LEU A 292 -21.22 8.38 3.46
C LEU A 292 -22.09 9.56 3.02
N VAL A 293 -21.85 10.14 1.84
CA VAL A 293 -22.67 11.26 1.33
C VAL A 293 -24.13 10.86 1.17
N LYS A 294 -24.41 9.63 0.72
CA LYS A 294 -25.78 9.11 0.65
C LYS A 294 -26.44 9.02 2.02
N LYS A 295 -25.71 8.60 3.06
CA LYS A 295 -26.23 8.53 4.44
C LYS A 295 -26.47 9.92 5.02
N LEU A 296 -25.57 10.87 4.74
CA LEU A 296 -25.66 12.27 5.17
C LEU A 296 -26.80 13.04 4.48
N ILE A 297 -26.97 12.81 3.18
CA ILE A 297 -27.91 13.51 2.30
C ILE A 297 -28.71 12.48 1.48
N PRO A 298 -29.73 11.82 2.06
CA PRO A 298 -30.47 10.75 1.37
C PRO A 298 -31.09 11.17 0.03
N ALA A 299 -31.41 12.45 -0.13
CA ALA A 299 -32.00 13.00 -1.36
C ALA A 299 -31.04 13.04 -2.57
N VAL A 300 -29.73 12.82 -2.38
CA VAL A 300 -28.72 12.89 -3.46
C VAL A 300 -28.85 11.77 -4.48
N THR A 301 -29.48 10.65 -4.12
CA THR A 301 -29.72 9.51 -5.01
C THR A 301 -31.00 8.79 -4.63
N SER A 302 -31.79 8.38 -5.63
CA SER A 302 -33.07 7.70 -5.43
C SER A 302 -32.96 6.17 -5.30
N GLY A 303 -31.80 5.58 -5.56
CA GLY A 303 -31.60 4.12 -5.47
C GLY A 303 -31.20 3.70 -4.06
N GLU A 304 -31.60 2.52 -3.60
CA GLU A 304 -31.02 1.89 -2.40
C GLU A 304 -29.60 1.38 -2.69
N ALA A 305 -28.70 1.40 -1.71
CA ALA A 305 -27.36 0.86 -1.87
C ALA A 305 -27.49 -0.59 -1.40
N ASN A 306 -27.80 -1.48 -2.32
CA ASN A 306 -27.99 -2.88 -2.01
C ASN A 306 -26.69 -3.64 -2.35
N PHE A 307 -26.11 -4.28 -1.34
CA PHE A 307 -24.93 -5.13 -1.46
C PHE A 307 -25.29 -6.62 -1.43
N ASN A 308 -26.59 -6.96 -1.46
CA ASN A 308 -27.11 -8.32 -1.59
C ASN A 308 -27.28 -8.76 -3.04
#